data_AF-Q9X2Y6-F1
#
_entry.id   AF-Q9X2Y6-F1
#
_cell.length_a   1.000
_cell.length_b   1.000
_cell.length_c   1.000
_cell.angle_alpha   90.00
_cell.angle_beta   90.00
_cell.angle_gamma   90.00
#
_symmetry.space_group_name_H-M   'P 1'
#
loop_
_entity.id
_entity.type
_entity.pdbx_description
1 polymer ?
#
loop_
_entity_poly.entity_id
_entity_poly.type
_entity_poly.pdbx_seq_one_letter_code
_entity_poly.pdbx_strand_id
1 'polypeptide(L)' 'MFIKNRGQSNLYVSLKHVASGKVYFENKEIRVGDPALEWKSNKEGFPQGVKAGDFELSFSSGGKAAYLDWAYKSADIIWP' A
#
# COMPACT_ATOMS: atom_id res chain seq x y z
N MET A 1 3.51 -4.84 3.62
CA MET A 1 3.73 -4.26 2.29
C MET A 1 4.71 -3.11 2.43
N PHE A 2 5.62 -2.98 1.48
CA PHE A 2 6.67 -1.97 1.44
C PHE A 2 6.51 -1.15 0.16
N ILE A 3 6.52 0.17 0.26
CA ILE A 3 6.46 1.07 -0.88
C ILE A 3 7.43 2.23 -0.66
N LYS A 4 8.37 2.44 -1.57
CA LYS A 4 9.32 3.56 -1.53
C LYS A 4 9.14 4.43 -2.75
N ASN A 5 8.85 5.71 -2.51
CA ASN A 5 8.87 6.70 -3.58
C ASN A 5 10.33 6.96 -4.01
N ARG A 6 10.62 6.74 -5.29
CA ARG A 6 11.91 7.02 -5.96
C ARG A 6 11.80 8.15 -6.97
N GLY A 7 10.60 8.70 -7.15
CA GLY A 7 10.30 9.73 -8.12
C GLY A 7 10.60 11.14 -7.60
N GLN A 8 10.27 12.10 -8.47
CA GLN A 8 10.41 13.54 -8.21
C GLN A 8 9.07 14.21 -7.90
N SER A 9 8.01 13.43 -7.70
CA SER A 9 6.70 13.90 -7.27
C SER A 9 6.12 13.01 -6.18
N ASN A 10 5.17 13.56 -5.42
CA ASN A 10 4.47 12.80 -4.39
C ASN A 10 3.74 11.61 -5.03
N LEU A 11 3.79 10.49 -4.35
CA LEU A 11 3.12 9.26 -4.74
C LEU A 11 1.86 9.13 -3.89
N TYR A 12 0.72 8.83 -4.52
CA TYR A 12 -0.53 8.52 -3.86
C TYR A 12 -0.88 7.06 -4.13
N VAL A 13 -1.12 6.30 -3.07
CA VAL A 13 -1.35 4.86 -3.14
C VAL A 13 -2.72 4.50 -2.59
N SER A 14 -3.42 3.61 -3.28
CA SER A 14 -4.69 3.03 -2.83
C SER A 14 -4.65 1.50 -2.90
N LEU A 15 -5.29 0.83 -1.95
CA LEU A 15 -5.42 -0.63 -1.91
C LEU A 15 -6.88 -1.04 -1.74
N LYS A 16 -7.38 -1.85 -2.67
CA LYS A 16 -8.76 -2.32 -2.70
C LYS A 16 -8.82 -3.82 -2.96
N HIS A 17 -9.67 -4.53 -2.21
CA HIS A 17 -10.00 -5.92 -2.49
C HIS A 17 -11.02 -6.00 -3.62
N VAL A 18 -10.69 -6.73 -4.69
CA VAL A 18 -11.45 -6.71 -5.95
C VAL A 18 -12.86 -7.27 -5.75
N ALA A 19 -12.96 -8.48 -5.19
CA ALA A 19 -14.25 -9.19 -5.12
C ALA A 19 -15.27 -8.52 -4.18
N SER A 20 -14.81 -7.93 -3.07
CA SER A 20 -15.72 -7.30 -2.10
C SER A 20 -15.78 -5.78 -2.20
N GLY A 21 -14.98 -5.17 -3.07
CA GLY A 21 -14.81 -3.72 -3.16
C GLY A 21 -14.25 -3.04 -1.90
N LYS A 22 -13.76 -3.81 -0.91
CA LYS A 22 -13.32 -3.25 0.38
C LYS A 22 -12.04 -2.46 0.18
N VAL A 23 -12.08 -1.17 0.53
CA VAL A 23 -10.92 -0.28 0.52
C VAL A 23 -10.19 -0.38 1.86
N TYR A 24 -8.89 -0.62 1.80
CA TYR A 24 -8.03 -0.70 2.99
C TYR A 24 -7.38 0.64 3.32
N PHE A 25 -6.95 1.36 2.29
CA PHE A 25 -6.58 2.77 2.36
C PHE A 25 -6.69 3.38 0.97
N GLU A 26 -6.95 4.68 0.92
CA GLU A 26 -7.16 5.44 -0.31
C GLU A 26 -6.31 6.71 -0.28
N ASN A 27 -5.63 6.99 -1.39
CA ASN A 27 -4.80 8.18 -1.59
C ASN A 27 -3.79 8.44 -0.46
N LYS A 28 -3.19 7.38 0.08
CA LYS A 28 -2.11 7.51 1.07
C LYS A 28 -0.92 8.20 0.39
N GLU A 29 -0.59 9.40 0.86
CA GLU A 29 0.54 10.18 0.36
C GLU A 29 1.88 9.63 0.87
N ILE A 30 2.85 9.51 -0.04
CA ILE A 30 4.27 9.26 0.25
C ILE A 30 5.06 10.37 -0.46
N ARG A 31 5.60 11.32 0.31
CA ARG A 31 6.29 12.48 -0.27
C ARG A 31 7.66 12.09 -0.80
N VAL A 32 8.19 12.95 -1.67
CA VAL A 32 9.57 12.80 -2.14
C VAL A 32 10.52 12.89 -0.96
N GLY A 33 11.41 11.90 -0.82
CA GLY A 33 12.38 11.85 0.28
C GLY A 33 11.88 11.17 1.56
N ASP A 34 10.56 10.95 1.72
CA ASP A 34 10.02 10.24 2.88
C ASP A 34 10.61 8.84 3.01
N PRO A 35 10.75 8.29 4.23
CA PRO A 35 11.04 6.88 4.40
C PRO A 35 10.01 6.01 3.66
N ALA A 36 10.36 4.74 3.42
CA ALA A 36 9.42 3.84 2.78
C ALA A 36 8.16 3.67 3.64
N LEU A 37 7.01 3.58 3.00
CA LEU A 37 5.78 3.15 3.64
C LEU A 37 5.88 1.66 3.95
N GLU A 38 5.89 1.33 5.22
CA GLU A 38 5.73 -0.03 5.72
C GLU A 38 4.32 -0.23 6.26
N TRP A 39 3.45 -0.79 5.42
CA TRP A 39 2.06 -1.04 5.79
C TRP A 39 1.86 -2.47 6.28
N LYS A 40 1.25 -2.61 7.46
CA LYS A 40 0.90 -3.88 8.10
C LYS A 40 -0.58 -3.84 8.49
N SER A 41 -1.41 -4.63 7.83
CA SER A 41 -2.88 -4.58 8.00
C SER A 41 -3.33 -4.77 9.45
N ASN A 42 -2.67 -5.67 10.19
CA ASN A 42 -2.96 -5.96 11.60
C ASN A 42 -2.66 -4.80 12.55
N LYS A 43 -1.72 -3.92 12.20
CA LYS A 43 -1.41 -2.70 12.96
C LYS A 43 -2.25 -1.49 12.54
N GLU A 44 -2.93 -1.60 11.41
CA GLU A 44 -3.63 -0.50 10.72
C GLU A 44 -5.16 -0.72 10.75
N GLY A 45 -5.67 -1.27 11.87
CA GLY A 45 -7.11 -1.41 12.11
C GLY A 45 -7.75 -2.68 11.53
N PHE A 46 -6.96 -3.60 10.96
CA PHE A 46 -7.44 -4.89 10.47
C PHE A 46 -6.79 -6.05 11.25
N PRO A 47 -7.14 -6.25 12.54
CA PRO A 47 -6.47 -7.19 13.44
C PRO A 47 -6.52 -8.64 12.94
N GLN A 48 -7.56 -9.00 12.19
CA GLN A 48 -7.72 -10.31 11.54
C GLN A 48 -7.01 -10.42 10.18
N GLY A 49 -6.19 -9.42 9.83
CA GLY A 49 -5.53 -9.32 8.54
C GLY A 49 -6.44 -8.87 7.40
N VAL A 50 -6.00 -9.14 6.18
CA VAL A 50 -6.76 -8.88 4.95
C VAL A 50 -7.49 -10.15 4.51
N LYS A 51 -8.57 -10.01 3.74
CA LYS A 51 -9.24 -11.18 3.15
C LYS A 51 -8.32 -11.86 2.14
N ALA A 52 -8.43 -13.17 1.99
CA ALA A 52 -7.81 -13.87 0.87
C ALA A 52 -8.49 -13.46 -0.45
N GLY A 53 -7.71 -13.35 -1.52
CA GLY A 53 -8.20 -13.02 -2.85
C GLY A 53 -7.34 -11.98 -3.56
N ASP A 54 -7.90 -11.43 -4.63
CA ASP A 54 -7.22 -10.47 -5.49
C ASP A 54 -7.37 -9.04 -4.97
N PHE A 55 -6.30 -8.27 -5.14
CA PHE A 55 -6.20 -6.89 -4.73
C PHE A 55 -5.76 -6.02 -5.89
N GLU A 56 -6.38 -4.85 -5.99
CA GLU A 56 -5.92 -3.77 -6.84
C GLU A 56 -5.06 -2.83 -5.99
N LEU A 57 -3.79 -2.70 -6.38
CA LEU A 57 -2.84 -1.73 -5.82
C LEU A 57 -2.61 -0.65 -6.88
N SER A 58 -3.09 0.56 -6.59
CA SER A 58 -3.09 1.67 -7.53
C SER A 58 -2.12 2.75 -7.09
N PHE A 59 -1.38 3.30 -8.05
CA PHE A 59 -0.38 4.35 -7.85
C PHE A 59 -0.72 5.54 -8.75
N SER A 60 -0.66 6.76 -8.19
CA SER A 60 -0.68 7.98 -8.98
C SER A 60 0.40 8.95 -8.50
N SER A 61 0.92 9.79 -9.39
CA SER A 61 1.98 10.76 -9.03
C SER A 61 1.65 12.19 -9.45
N GLY A 62 0.36 12.54 -9.43
CA GLY A 62 -0.13 13.89 -9.76
C GLY A 62 0.12 14.29 -11.22
N GLY A 63 -0.04 13.34 -12.16
CA GLY A 63 0.16 13.58 -13.59
C GLY A 63 1.60 13.48 -14.09
N LYS A 64 2.56 13.13 -13.23
CA LYS A 64 3.96 12.87 -13.61
C LYS A 64 4.22 11.36 -13.77
N ALA A 65 5.41 11.02 -14.23
CA ALA A 65 5.86 9.62 -14.26
C ALA A 65 6.11 9.14 -12.82
N ALA A 66 5.48 8.01 -12.45
CA ALA A 66 5.68 7.39 -11.15
C ALA A 66 6.95 6.51 -11.19
N TYR A 67 7.88 6.78 -10.27
CA TYR A 67 9.06 5.93 -10.03
C TYR A 67 9.03 5.45 -8.59
N LEU A 68 8.95 4.14 -8.38
CA LEU A 68 8.79 3.56 -7.06
C LEU A 68 9.33 2.13 -7.00
N ASP A 69 9.79 1.75 -5.81
CA ASP A 69 10.00 0.35 -5.46
C ASP A 69 8.78 -0.11 -4.65
N TRP A 70 8.28 -1.31 -4.93
CA TRP A 70 7.23 -1.91 -4.12
C TRP A 70 7.48 -3.40 -3.92
N ALA A 71 7.06 -3.89 -2.76
CA ALA A 71 7.05 -5.30 -2.44
C ALA A 71 5.88 -5.60 -1.51
N TYR A 72 5.31 -6.79 -1.65
CA TYR A 72 4.34 -7.31 -0.69
C TYR A 72 4.83 -8.65 -0.15
N LYS A 73 4.36 -8.95 1.06
CA LYS A 73 4.55 -10.26 1.69
C LYS A 73 3.19 -10.64 2.27
N SER A 74 2.72 -11.83 1.94
CA SER A 74 1.43 -12.37 2.40
C SER A 74 1.42 -12.70 3.90
N ALA A 75 2.59 -12.78 4.52
CA ALA A 75 2.75 -13.20 5.90
C ALA A 75 3.63 -12.23 6.70
N ASP A 76 3.05 -11.60 7.71
CA ASP A 76 3.77 -11.01 8.85
C ASP A 76 3.20 -11.72 10.11
N ILE A 77 3.66 -12.95 10.33
CA ILE A 77 3.16 -13.85 11.38
C ILE A 77 3.51 -13.26 12.75
N ILE A 78 2.51 -12.97 13.58
CA ILE A 78 2.59 -13.27 15.00
C ILE A 78 1.51 -14.32 15.26
N TRP A 79 1.95 -15.57 15.42
CA TRP A 79 1.18 -16.70 15.96
C TRP A 79 2.00 -17.18 17.17
N PRO A 80 1.44 -17.43 18.36
CA PRO A 80 0.04 -17.47 18.79
C PRO A 80 -0.42 -16.30 19.68
#